data_AF-S2W040-F1
#
_entry.id   AF-S2W040-F1
#
_cell.length_a   1.000
_cell.length_b   1.000
_cell.length_c   1.000
_cell.angle_alpha   90.00
_cell.angle_beta   90.00
_cell.angle_gamma   90.00
#
_symmetry.space_group_name_H-M   'P 1'
#
loop_
_entity.id
_entity.type
_entity.pdbx_description
1 polymer ?
#
loop_
_entity_poly.entity_id
_entity_poly.type
_entity_poly.pdbx_seq_one_letter_code
_entity_poly.pdbx_strand_id
1 'polypeptide(L)'
;MAEAASTSFDDTNNALHVSNSADKSKAGGKLKKSLHARHLNMIAIGGAIGTGLFLASGGTIAGAGPGGALLAYGAIGVMVYFLMQSLGEMATYCPASGAFEVYASRYVSKSFGFAQGWNYWYNWAITVAAELVAAAIVMQYWVPADVVPPWIWSAGFLAFLFILNAFTVRGFGESEFWFAAIKVIAVIAFLILGVLMIFGILGGPSPGFGNWAIGEAPFVNGFWGIMGVFMIAGFSFQGTEMIGIAAGETDEPEKNVPRATRAVFYRILLFYIGAIAVIGFLLPYTEPSLLQSATADTSTAEGLTQAVTTSPFTLVFERAGIAGASAVMNAIILTSILSAGNSGVYVSTRMLYALAKERKAPKLFAKVTKHGVPLAALIATCLVGAACFATSRIGSGTVYVWLVNASGLAGFITWMGIAWSHYKFRRAFRAQGHDLSELPFKAPWYPAGPLIALGMCAVVVVGQSLDIIRSDFSFLQFFSIYLGLFLFLGIWIGHKIVTRSPKVHPQDADLSRHA
;
A
#
# COMPACT_ATOMS: atom_id res chain seq x y z
N MET A 1 -1.22 77.61 42.11
CA MET A 1 -0.37 77.47 43.32
C MET A 1 -1.09 76.52 44.25
N ALA A 2 -0.36 75.51 44.77
CA ALA A 2 -0.82 74.36 45.57
C ALA A 2 -1.62 73.30 44.77
N GLU A 3 -1.41 72.00 44.87
CA GLU A 3 -0.46 71.15 45.60
C GLU A 3 -0.56 69.72 45.03
N ALA A 4 0.50 68.92 45.19
CA ALA A 4 0.69 67.61 44.56
C ALA A 4 -0.07 66.46 45.24
N ALA A 5 -0.44 65.43 44.48
CA ALA A 5 -0.49 64.05 44.95
C ALA A 5 -0.38 63.05 43.78
N SER A 6 0.39 62.00 44.03
CA SER A 6 0.90 60.95 43.17
C SER A 6 -0.16 59.98 42.62
N THR A 7 0.13 59.31 41.49
CA THR A 7 0.24 57.84 41.40
C THR A 7 0.62 57.34 39.99
N SER A 8 1.67 56.53 39.97
CA SER A 8 2.05 55.42 39.07
C SER A 8 1.57 55.39 37.62
N PHE A 9 2.50 55.23 36.67
CA PHE A 9 2.58 54.02 35.86
C PHE A 9 4.00 53.84 35.32
N ASP A 10 4.59 52.70 35.69
CA ASP A 10 5.96 52.26 35.44
C ASP A 10 6.21 51.81 34.00
N ASP A 11 7.48 51.96 33.63
CA ASP A 11 8.16 51.45 32.46
C ASP A 11 7.83 49.98 32.14
N THR A 12 7.18 49.75 30.99
CA THR A 12 7.04 48.42 30.39
C THR A 12 7.79 48.38 29.07
N ASN A 13 9.11 48.21 29.13
CA ASN A 13 9.88 47.81 27.97
C ASN A 13 11.22 47.14 28.31
N ASN A 14 11.19 46.06 29.11
CA ASN A 14 12.22 45.01 29.03
C ASN A 14 11.83 43.74 29.81
N ALA A 15 10.96 42.90 29.24
CA ALA A 15 10.72 41.55 29.76
C ALA A 15 10.27 40.61 28.63
N LEU A 16 11.11 40.43 27.61
CA LEU A 16 10.97 39.38 26.62
C LEU A 16 12.31 38.66 26.45
N HIS A 17 12.81 38.02 27.50
CA HIS A 17 13.68 36.85 27.42
C HIS A 17 13.81 36.28 28.84
N VAL A 18 13.83 34.94 28.95
CA VAL A 18 14.03 34.14 30.17
C VAL A 18 12.76 33.73 30.93
N SER A 19 12.16 32.61 30.52
CA SER A 19 12.05 31.38 31.34
C SER A 19 11.03 30.42 30.73
N ASN A 20 11.50 29.51 29.87
CA ASN A 20 10.69 28.38 29.40
C ASN A 20 11.47 27.07 29.53
N SER A 21 11.94 26.79 30.77
CA SER A 21 12.76 25.61 31.09
C SER A 21 12.19 24.74 32.22
N ALA A 22 10.88 24.80 32.50
CA ALA A 22 10.28 23.96 33.53
C ALA A 22 8.86 23.48 33.17
N ASP A 23 8.73 22.69 32.09
CA ASP A 23 7.62 21.73 31.99
C ASP A 23 8.02 20.45 31.23
N LYS A 24 9.15 19.87 31.63
CA LYS A 24 9.58 18.52 31.21
C LYS A 24 9.27 17.51 32.31
N SER A 25 8.00 17.32 32.68
CA SER A 25 7.60 16.07 33.32
C SER A 25 6.10 15.78 33.11
N LYS A 26 5.79 14.57 32.61
CA LYS A 26 4.45 13.96 32.43
C LYS A 26 3.69 14.17 31.10
N ALA A 27 4.37 14.32 29.96
CA ALA A 27 3.74 14.00 28.68
C ALA A 27 3.97 12.51 28.33
N GLY A 28 2.93 11.68 28.42
CA GLY A 28 2.98 10.28 27.96
C GLY A 28 3.48 10.21 26.51
N GLY A 29 4.49 9.37 26.25
CA GLY A 29 5.27 9.33 25.01
C GLY A 29 4.42 9.34 23.74
N LYS A 30 4.32 10.51 23.11
CA LYS A 30 3.71 10.68 21.77
C LYS A 30 4.77 10.42 20.70
N LEU A 31 4.34 9.93 19.53
CA LEU A 31 5.20 9.84 18.34
C LEU A 31 5.71 11.24 17.99
N LYS A 32 6.97 11.36 17.57
CA LYS A 32 7.54 12.64 17.15
C LYS A 32 7.05 12.96 15.74
N LYS A 33 6.33 14.07 15.57
CA LYS A 33 6.06 14.68 14.26
C LYS A 33 7.40 15.07 13.64
N SER A 34 7.86 14.32 12.65
CA SER A 34 9.20 14.52 12.07
C SER A 34 9.27 14.28 10.56
N LEU A 35 8.13 13.96 9.92
CA LEU A 35 8.04 13.74 8.48
C LEU A 35 7.68 15.06 7.78
N HIS A 36 8.60 15.55 6.97
CA HIS A 36 8.37 16.72 6.12
C HIS A 36 7.43 16.38 4.96
N ALA A 37 6.80 17.40 4.36
CA ALA A 37 5.91 17.25 3.21
C ALA A 37 6.55 16.48 2.03
N ARG A 38 7.87 16.60 1.85
CA ARG A 38 8.62 15.82 0.84
C ARG A 38 8.60 14.31 1.14
N HIS A 39 8.72 13.93 2.42
CA HIS A 39 8.66 12.53 2.83
C HIS A 39 7.25 12.00 2.65
N LEU A 40 6.22 12.78 2.97
CA LEU A 40 4.83 12.38 2.73
C LEU A 40 4.57 12.10 1.24
N ASN A 41 5.01 13.00 0.36
CA ASN A 41 4.87 12.80 -1.08
C ASN A 41 5.65 11.58 -1.57
N MET A 42 6.87 11.36 -1.09
CA MET A 42 7.70 10.24 -1.51
C MET A 42 7.23 8.90 -0.93
N ILE A 43 6.73 8.85 0.31
CA ILE A 43 6.07 7.67 0.88
C ILE A 43 4.84 7.32 0.03
N ALA A 44 4.06 8.33 -0.35
CA ALA A 44 2.88 8.12 -1.18
C ALA A 44 3.23 7.69 -2.61
N ILE A 45 4.41 8.06 -3.14
CA ILE A 45 4.90 7.64 -4.47
C ILE A 45 5.51 6.23 -4.38
N GLY A 46 6.47 6.05 -3.47
CA GLY A 46 7.25 4.83 -3.27
C GLY A 46 6.45 3.67 -2.73
N GLY A 47 5.43 3.94 -1.91
CA GLY A 47 4.52 2.94 -1.37
C GLY A 47 3.57 2.36 -2.41
N ALA A 48 3.25 3.12 -3.46
CA ALA A 48 2.41 2.63 -4.56
C ALA A 48 3.24 1.85 -5.60
N ILE A 49 4.45 2.33 -5.93
CA ILE A 49 5.31 1.66 -6.93
C ILE A 49 6.11 0.55 -6.26
N GLY A 50 5.75 -0.70 -6.53
CA GLY A 50 6.39 -1.87 -5.93
C GLY A 50 6.47 -3.09 -6.84
N THR A 51 6.60 -4.24 -6.19
CA THR A 51 6.66 -5.58 -6.79
C THR A 51 5.54 -5.85 -7.78
N GLY A 52 4.32 -5.40 -7.49
CA GLY A 52 3.18 -5.60 -8.38
C GLY A 52 3.41 -5.04 -9.80
N LEU A 53 4.04 -3.86 -9.92
CA LEU A 53 4.31 -3.26 -11.24
C LEU A 53 5.52 -3.90 -11.92
N PHE A 54 6.65 -4.03 -11.22
CA PHE A 54 7.88 -4.48 -11.88
C PHE A 54 7.98 -5.99 -12.04
N LEU A 55 7.39 -6.76 -11.13
CA LEU A 55 7.54 -8.21 -11.07
C LEU A 55 6.29 -8.93 -11.59
N ALA A 56 5.10 -8.50 -11.13
CA ALA A 56 3.85 -9.21 -11.41
C ALA A 56 3.13 -8.77 -12.71
N SER A 57 3.57 -7.68 -13.34
CA SER A 57 2.96 -7.19 -14.60
C SER A 57 3.14 -8.15 -15.78
N GLY A 58 4.20 -8.97 -15.78
CA GLY A 58 4.44 -9.97 -16.81
C GLY A 58 3.33 -11.04 -16.85
N GLY A 59 3.01 -11.60 -15.69
CA GLY A 59 1.90 -12.53 -15.54
C GLY A 59 0.54 -11.92 -15.86
N THR A 60 0.37 -10.61 -15.60
CA THR A 60 -0.87 -9.90 -15.97
C THR A 60 -1.07 -9.84 -17.49
N ILE A 61 -0.03 -9.48 -18.23
CA ILE A 61 -0.13 -9.35 -19.70
C ILE A 61 -0.23 -10.73 -20.34
N ALA A 62 0.51 -11.73 -19.86
CA ALA A 62 0.38 -13.11 -20.33
C ALA A 62 -1.03 -13.68 -20.07
N GLY A 63 -1.61 -13.43 -18.90
CA GLY A 63 -2.90 -14.00 -18.49
C GLY A 63 -4.14 -13.33 -19.12
N ALA A 64 -4.10 -12.01 -19.34
CA ALA A 64 -5.26 -11.24 -19.82
C ALA A 64 -5.05 -10.58 -21.20
N GLY A 65 -3.84 -10.64 -21.76
CA GLY A 65 -3.48 -9.92 -22.97
C GLY A 65 -3.29 -8.41 -22.74
N PRO A 66 -2.83 -7.67 -23.76
CA PRO A 66 -2.52 -6.24 -23.62
C PRO A 66 -3.77 -5.39 -23.33
N GLY A 67 -4.90 -5.68 -23.97
CA GLY A 67 -6.15 -4.97 -23.72
C GLY A 67 -6.82 -5.37 -22.41
N GLY A 68 -6.81 -6.66 -22.08
CA GLY A 68 -7.35 -7.15 -20.80
C GLY A 68 -6.56 -6.61 -19.60
N ALA A 69 -5.23 -6.60 -19.68
CA ALA A 69 -4.36 -5.99 -18.67
C ALA A 69 -4.63 -4.48 -18.52
N LEU A 70 -4.72 -3.74 -19.62
CA LEU A 70 -4.99 -2.30 -19.58
C LEU A 70 -6.37 -1.99 -18.98
N LEU A 71 -7.39 -2.78 -19.33
CA LEU A 71 -8.72 -2.66 -18.77
C LEU A 71 -8.72 -2.97 -17.26
N ALA A 72 -8.01 -4.02 -16.84
CA ALA A 72 -7.92 -4.40 -15.44
C ALA A 72 -7.24 -3.31 -14.59
N TYR A 73 -6.06 -2.85 -15.00
CA TYR A 73 -5.35 -1.75 -14.30
C TYR A 73 -6.13 -0.43 -14.38
N GLY A 74 -6.84 -0.16 -15.48
CA GLY A 74 -7.72 1.00 -15.63
C GLY A 74 -8.88 0.98 -14.64
N ALA A 75 -9.60 -0.13 -14.56
CA ALA A 75 -10.72 -0.29 -13.63
C ALA A 75 -10.27 -0.21 -12.17
N ILE A 76 -9.19 -0.92 -11.78
CA ILE A 76 -8.63 -0.81 -10.43
C ILE A 76 -8.13 0.62 -10.17
N GLY A 77 -7.52 1.28 -11.15
CA GLY A 77 -7.12 2.68 -11.06
C GLY A 77 -8.29 3.62 -10.75
N VAL A 78 -9.44 3.45 -11.41
CA VAL A 78 -10.67 4.20 -11.11
C VAL A 78 -11.18 3.94 -9.70
N MET A 79 -11.18 2.68 -9.26
CA MET A 79 -11.57 2.29 -7.91
C MET A 79 -10.64 2.95 -6.86
N VAL A 80 -9.33 2.86 -7.05
CA VAL A 80 -8.31 3.48 -6.18
C VAL A 80 -8.44 4.99 -6.16
N TYR A 81 -8.74 5.62 -7.31
CA TYR A 81 -9.01 7.05 -7.36
C TYR A 81 -10.16 7.43 -6.42
N PHE A 82 -11.32 6.76 -6.48
CA PHE A 82 -12.44 7.03 -5.59
C PHE A 82 -12.11 6.75 -4.11
N LEU A 83 -11.34 5.70 -3.83
CA LEU A 83 -10.86 5.39 -2.48
C LEU A 83 -9.98 6.51 -1.93
N MET A 84 -9.06 7.03 -2.74
CA MET A 84 -8.17 8.11 -2.33
C MET A 84 -8.89 9.44 -2.14
N GLN A 85 -9.92 9.73 -2.94
CA GLN A 85 -10.80 10.88 -2.68
C GLN A 85 -11.51 10.73 -1.31
N SER A 86 -12.07 9.54 -1.06
CA SER A 86 -12.77 9.20 0.18
C SER A 86 -11.85 9.33 1.40
N LEU A 87 -10.64 8.77 1.31
CA LEU A 87 -9.64 8.84 2.35
C LEU A 87 -9.11 10.26 2.55
N GLY A 88 -8.87 11.01 1.47
CA GLY A 88 -8.39 12.39 1.55
C GLY A 88 -9.34 13.31 2.30
N GLU A 89 -10.65 13.14 2.12
CA GLU A 89 -11.66 13.94 2.84
C GLU A 89 -11.67 13.62 4.34
N MET A 90 -11.65 12.33 4.71
CA MET A 90 -11.61 11.93 6.13
C MET A 90 -10.28 12.29 6.80
N ALA A 91 -9.15 12.12 6.10
CA ALA A 91 -7.81 12.33 6.63
C ALA A 91 -7.41 13.80 6.75
N THR A 92 -8.03 14.68 5.97
CA THR A 92 -7.90 16.13 6.17
C THR A 92 -8.77 16.64 7.30
N TYR A 93 -9.98 16.09 7.45
CA TYR A 93 -10.91 16.51 8.50
C TYR A 93 -10.49 16.02 9.89
N CYS A 94 -10.08 14.75 10.00
CA CYS A 94 -9.60 14.13 11.24
C CYS A 94 -8.27 13.39 10.96
N PRO A 95 -7.12 14.11 10.99
CA PRO A 95 -5.81 13.52 10.79
C PRO A 95 -5.47 12.58 11.96
N ALA A 96 -5.34 11.28 11.69
CA ALA A 96 -5.12 10.26 12.72
C ALA A 96 -4.12 9.20 12.25
N SER A 97 -3.14 8.84 13.09
CA SER A 97 -2.15 7.79 12.76
C SER A 97 -2.76 6.40 12.63
N GLY A 98 -3.92 6.13 13.26
CA GLY A 98 -4.68 4.89 13.06
C GLY A 98 -5.57 4.92 11.81
N ALA A 99 -5.72 6.08 11.17
CA ALA A 99 -6.51 6.33 9.96
C ALA A 99 -7.80 5.49 9.86
N PHE A 100 -7.74 4.39 9.11
CA PHE A 100 -8.87 3.52 8.80
C PHE A 100 -9.51 2.89 10.05
N GLU A 101 -8.71 2.54 11.07
CA GLU A 101 -9.18 2.02 12.35
C GLU A 101 -10.03 3.08 13.09
N VAL A 102 -9.58 4.33 13.07
CA VAL A 102 -10.26 5.47 13.70
C VAL A 102 -11.55 5.80 12.96
N TYR A 103 -11.51 5.93 11.63
CA TYR A 103 -12.68 6.25 10.82
C TYR A 103 -13.75 5.15 10.91
N ALA A 104 -13.34 3.88 10.87
CA ALA A 104 -14.23 2.74 11.05
C ALA A 104 -14.85 2.71 12.46
N SER A 105 -14.05 2.99 13.49
CA SER A 105 -14.54 3.05 14.88
C SER A 105 -15.57 4.17 15.08
N ARG A 106 -15.29 5.37 14.55
CA ARG A 106 -16.10 6.58 14.76
C ARG A 106 -17.37 6.60 13.93
N TYR A 107 -17.34 6.10 12.68
CA TYR A 107 -18.46 6.27 11.74
C TYR A 107 -19.26 4.98 11.50
N VAL A 108 -18.71 3.80 11.86
CA VAL A 108 -19.37 2.50 11.61
C VAL A 108 -19.73 1.80 12.92
N SER A 109 -18.72 1.35 13.67
CA SER A 109 -18.84 0.77 15.02
C SER A 109 -17.46 0.49 15.60
N LYS A 110 -17.33 0.49 16.94
CA LYS A 110 -16.06 0.15 17.61
C LYS A 110 -15.52 -1.23 17.22
N SER A 111 -16.42 -2.20 17.02
CA SER A 111 -16.02 -3.56 16.59
C SER A 111 -15.54 -3.62 15.15
N PHE A 112 -16.13 -2.82 14.25
CA PHE A 112 -15.66 -2.74 12.87
C PHE A 112 -14.29 -2.08 12.79
N GLY A 113 -14.07 -1.01 13.55
CA GLY A 113 -12.74 -0.39 13.67
C GLY A 113 -11.69 -1.32 14.26
N PHE A 114 -12.02 -2.07 15.31
CA PHE A 114 -11.14 -3.11 15.85
C PHE A 114 -10.71 -4.11 14.76
N ALA A 115 -11.67 -4.66 14.01
CA ALA A 115 -11.38 -5.60 12.93
C ALA A 115 -10.56 -4.97 11.79
N GLN A 116 -10.86 -3.74 11.41
CA GLN A 116 -10.13 -3.01 10.37
C GLN A 116 -8.67 -2.75 10.78
N GLY A 117 -8.42 -2.36 12.03
CA GLY A 117 -7.05 -2.15 12.50
C GLY A 117 -6.23 -3.45 12.53
N TRP A 118 -6.81 -4.56 13.00
CA TRP A 118 -6.15 -5.87 12.96
C TRP A 118 -5.93 -6.36 11.52
N ASN A 119 -6.93 -6.22 10.65
CA ASN A 119 -6.82 -6.55 9.23
C ASN A 119 -5.69 -5.82 8.54
N TYR A 120 -5.59 -4.52 8.80
CA TYR A 120 -4.55 -3.73 8.21
C TYR A 120 -3.17 -4.06 8.77
N TRP A 121 -3.06 -4.39 10.06
CA TRP A 121 -1.80 -4.83 10.66
C TRP A 121 -1.32 -6.15 10.07
N TYR A 122 -2.15 -7.20 10.04
CA TYR A 122 -1.70 -8.48 9.50
C TYR A 122 -1.52 -8.43 7.98
N ASN A 123 -2.27 -7.58 7.25
CA ASN A 123 -2.07 -7.36 5.82
C ASN A 123 -0.60 -7.00 5.54
N TRP A 124 -0.12 -5.96 6.21
CA TRP A 124 1.24 -5.49 6.01
C TRP A 124 2.29 -6.43 6.61
N ALA A 125 1.98 -7.16 7.69
CA ALA A 125 2.88 -8.20 8.21
C ALA A 125 3.08 -9.36 7.20
N ILE A 126 1.99 -9.80 6.55
CA ILE A 126 2.01 -10.81 5.48
C ILE A 126 2.72 -10.27 4.24
N THR A 127 2.45 -9.01 3.88
CA THR A 127 3.10 -8.34 2.74
C THR A 127 4.62 -8.27 2.94
N VAL A 128 5.10 -7.95 4.16
CA VAL A 128 6.53 -7.99 4.46
C VAL A 128 7.12 -9.38 4.18
N ALA A 129 6.44 -10.46 4.54
CA ALA A 129 6.90 -11.80 4.21
C ALA A 129 6.95 -12.03 2.68
N ALA A 130 5.94 -11.58 1.93
CA ALA A 130 5.92 -11.68 0.47
C ALA A 130 7.10 -10.93 -0.17
N GLU A 131 7.39 -9.72 0.31
CA GLU A 131 8.51 -8.90 -0.14
C GLU A 131 9.86 -9.57 0.17
N LEU A 132 10.02 -10.19 1.34
CA LEU A 132 11.26 -10.91 1.68
C LEU A 132 11.49 -12.14 0.79
N VAL A 133 10.42 -12.84 0.41
CA VAL A 133 10.50 -13.94 -0.56
C VAL A 133 10.87 -13.41 -1.94
N ALA A 134 10.20 -12.34 -2.41
CA ALA A 134 10.53 -11.69 -3.67
C ALA A 134 12.01 -11.23 -3.73
N ALA A 135 12.50 -10.61 -2.65
CA ALA A 135 13.89 -10.14 -2.55
C ALA A 135 14.88 -11.30 -2.72
N ALA A 136 14.60 -12.43 -2.06
CA ALA A 136 15.44 -13.62 -2.14
C ALA A 136 15.43 -14.24 -3.54
N ILE A 137 14.30 -14.19 -4.27
CA ILE A 137 14.24 -14.66 -5.65
C ILE A 137 15.06 -13.76 -6.56
N VAL A 138 14.93 -12.43 -6.42
CA VAL A 138 15.73 -11.48 -7.22
C VAL A 138 17.23 -11.64 -6.94
N MET A 139 17.63 -11.96 -5.70
CA MET A 139 19.04 -12.25 -5.38
C MET A 139 19.60 -13.46 -6.13
N GLN A 140 18.76 -14.41 -6.54
CA GLN A 140 19.20 -15.57 -7.33
C GLN A 140 19.71 -15.20 -8.72
N TYR A 141 19.41 -13.99 -9.22
CA TYR A 141 20.02 -13.45 -10.43
C TYR A 141 21.55 -13.34 -10.32
N TRP A 142 22.06 -12.89 -9.16
CA TRP A 142 23.51 -12.75 -8.94
C TRP A 142 24.12 -13.96 -8.23
N VAL A 143 23.41 -14.54 -7.28
CA VAL A 143 23.90 -15.64 -6.45
C VAL A 143 22.92 -16.79 -6.49
N PRO A 144 23.19 -17.83 -7.30
CA PRO A 144 22.34 -19.01 -7.42
C PRO A 144 22.01 -19.67 -6.08
N ALA A 145 20.84 -20.31 -6.00
CA ALA A 145 20.29 -20.88 -4.77
C ALA A 145 21.13 -22.05 -4.21
N ASP A 146 21.92 -22.72 -5.04
CA ASP A 146 22.88 -23.75 -4.67
C ASP A 146 24.11 -23.19 -3.94
N VAL A 147 24.45 -21.92 -4.17
CA VAL A 147 25.56 -21.23 -3.48
C VAL A 147 25.08 -20.65 -2.15
N VAL A 148 23.98 -19.91 -2.17
CA VAL A 148 23.39 -19.31 -0.97
C VAL A 148 21.90 -19.63 -0.91
N PRO A 149 21.45 -20.39 0.11
CA PRO A 149 20.04 -20.67 0.30
C PRO A 149 19.19 -19.39 0.36
N PRO A 150 18.05 -19.31 -0.38
CA PRO A 150 17.24 -18.08 -0.47
C PRO A 150 16.82 -17.50 0.90
N TRP A 151 16.64 -18.35 1.91
CA TRP A 151 16.23 -17.89 3.24
C TRP A 151 17.27 -17.03 3.96
N ILE A 152 18.55 -17.16 3.62
CA ILE A 152 19.62 -16.33 4.19
C ILE A 152 19.44 -14.88 3.73
N TRP A 153 19.10 -14.67 2.45
CA TRP A 153 18.79 -13.35 1.90
C TRP A 153 17.56 -12.74 2.58
N SER A 154 16.46 -13.49 2.69
CA SER A 154 15.27 -13.01 3.40
C SER A 154 15.53 -12.67 4.86
N ALA A 155 16.29 -13.48 5.59
CA ALA A 155 16.66 -13.19 6.98
C ALA A 155 17.55 -11.94 7.09
N GLY A 156 18.52 -11.81 6.19
CA GLY A 156 19.39 -10.63 6.10
C GLY A 156 18.63 -9.34 5.82
N PHE A 157 17.70 -9.37 4.85
CA PHE A 157 16.86 -8.23 4.53
C PHE A 157 15.87 -7.90 5.66
N LEU A 158 15.29 -8.90 6.33
CA LEU A 158 14.45 -8.63 7.51
C LEU A 158 15.25 -7.96 8.63
N ALA A 159 16.47 -8.42 8.90
CA ALA A 159 17.35 -7.80 9.87
C ALA A 159 17.70 -6.35 9.47
N PHE A 160 17.99 -6.11 8.20
CA PHE A 160 18.22 -4.78 7.66
C PHE A 160 17.01 -3.85 7.85
N LEU A 161 15.80 -4.32 7.49
CA LEU A 161 14.55 -3.56 7.65
C LEU A 161 14.22 -3.28 9.12
N PHE A 162 14.48 -4.24 10.01
CA PHE A 162 14.31 -4.07 11.45
C PHE A 162 15.24 -2.98 11.98
N ILE A 163 16.54 -3.04 11.65
CA ILE A 163 17.54 -2.04 12.05
C ILE A 163 17.13 -0.66 11.56
N LEU A 164 16.77 -0.52 10.28
CA LEU A 164 16.36 0.73 9.67
C LEU A 164 15.17 1.38 10.41
N ASN A 165 14.20 0.56 10.83
CA ASN A 165 13.02 1.02 11.56
C ASN A 165 13.24 1.18 13.08
N ALA A 166 14.25 0.53 13.66
CA ALA A 166 14.51 0.54 15.11
C ALA A 166 15.20 1.83 15.59
N PHE A 167 16.08 2.42 14.78
CA PHE A 167 16.93 3.54 15.22
C PHE A 167 16.23 4.91 15.15
N THR A 168 15.65 5.30 14.00
CA THR A 168 14.95 6.60 13.91
C THR A 168 13.84 6.61 12.84
N VAL A 169 12.76 7.35 13.11
CA VAL A 169 11.69 7.65 12.14
C VAL A 169 12.20 8.48 10.95
N ARG A 170 13.26 9.27 11.15
CA ARG A 170 13.93 10.02 10.08
C ARG A 170 14.70 9.11 9.11
N GLY A 171 15.35 8.07 9.62
CA GLY A 171 16.04 7.07 8.81
C GLY A 171 15.09 6.38 7.82
N PHE A 172 13.86 6.09 8.26
CA PHE A 172 12.79 5.62 7.37
C PHE A 172 12.48 6.63 6.25
N GLY A 173 12.18 7.90 6.60
CA GLY A 173 11.77 8.91 5.63
C GLY A 173 12.84 9.25 4.59
N GLU A 174 14.12 9.30 4.99
CA GLU A 174 15.24 9.53 4.06
C GLU A 174 15.52 8.31 3.18
N SER A 175 15.48 7.09 3.73
CA SER A 175 15.66 5.87 2.92
C SER A 175 14.55 5.74 1.86
N GLU A 176 13.31 6.02 2.25
CA GLU A 176 12.17 5.96 1.35
C GLU A 176 12.23 7.05 0.27
N PHE A 177 12.77 8.23 0.58
CA PHE A 177 13.03 9.26 -0.42
C PHE A 177 13.93 8.74 -1.55
N TRP A 178 15.07 8.13 -1.20
CA TRP A 178 16.01 7.59 -2.19
C TRP A 178 15.45 6.40 -2.94
N PHE A 179 14.82 5.45 -2.24
CA PHE A 179 14.23 4.29 -2.90
C PHE A 179 13.13 4.68 -3.88
N ALA A 180 12.22 5.58 -3.50
CA ALA A 180 11.18 6.05 -4.38
C ALA A 180 11.73 6.84 -5.58
N ALA A 181 12.82 7.61 -5.40
CA ALA A 181 13.45 8.35 -6.50
C ALA A 181 14.00 7.40 -7.59
N ILE A 182 14.69 6.32 -7.20
CA ILE A 182 15.21 5.31 -8.12
C ILE A 182 14.06 4.70 -8.95
N LYS A 183 12.97 4.31 -8.29
CA LYS A 183 11.79 3.73 -8.95
C LYS A 183 11.17 4.68 -9.97
N VAL A 184 10.95 5.94 -9.59
CA VAL A 184 10.33 6.94 -10.46
C VAL A 184 11.19 7.19 -11.69
N ILE A 185 12.50 7.36 -11.51
CA ILE A 185 13.44 7.56 -12.62
C ILE A 185 13.39 6.36 -13.57
N ALA A 186 13.40 5.13 -13.03
CA ALA A 186 13.33 3.91 -13.82
C ALA A 186 12.06 3.84 -14.68
N VAL A 187 10.89 4.14 -14.09
CA VAL A 187 9.63 4.13 -14.84
C VAL A 187 9.59 5.24 -15.90
N ILE A 188 10.08 6.44 -15.59
CA ILE A 188 10.14 7.53 -16.58
C ILE A 188 11.06 7.16 -17.75
N ALA A 189 12.25 6.60 -17.48
CA ALA A 189 13.15 6.12 -18.50
C ALA A 189 12.51 5.02 -19.37
N PHE A 190 11.82 4.07 -18.72
CA PHE A 190 11.07 3.01 -19.39
C PHE A 190 9.99 3.56 -20.33
N LEU A 191 9.20 4.54 -19.88
CA LEU A 191 8.14 5.15 -20.69
C LEU A 191 8.70 5.90 -21.89
N ILE A 192 9.76 6.70 -21.69
CA ILE A 192 10.39 7.45 -22.78
C ILE A 192 10.95 6.48 -23.83
N LEU A 193 11.79 5.54 -23.40
CA LEU A 193 12.40 4.56 -24.31
C LEU A 193 11.35 3.70 -24.99
N GLY A 194 10.35 3.23 -24.24
CA GLY A 194 9.28 2.41 -24.77
C GLY A 194 8.46 3.15 -25.84
N VAL A 195 8.10 4.41 -25.62
CA VAL A 195 7.42 5.23 -26.62
C VAL A 195 8.29 5.42 -27.87
N LEU A 196 9.60 5.68 -27.71
CA LEU A 196 10.52 5.79 -28.85
C LEU A 196 10.60 4.48 -29.66
N MET A 197 10.59 3.33 -28.99
CA MET A 197 10.56 2.01 -29.64
C MET A 197 9.24 1.75 -30.36
N ILE A 198 8.10 2.11 -29.76
CA ILE A 198 6.77 1.96 -30.39
C ILE A 198 6.71 2.74 -31.71
N PHE A 199 7.30 3.94 -31.77
CA PHE A 199 7.34 4.75 -32.99
C PHE A 199 8.52 4.40 -33.93
N GLY A 200 9.35 3.40 -33.60
CA GLY A 200 10.47 2.97 -34.44
C GLY A 200 11.63 3.99 -34.51
N ILE A 201 11.68 4.97 -33.59
CA ILE A 201 12.68 6.05 -33.60
C ILE A 201 14.08 5.53 -33.26
N LEU A 202 14.17 4.41 -32.52
CA LEU A 202 15.43 3.77 -32.10
C LEU A 202 16.01 2.79 -33.14
N GLY A 203 15.56 2.84 -34.40
CA GLY A 203 16.18 2.07 -35.50
C GLY A 203 15.68 0.64 -35.68
N GLY A 204 14.59 0.25 -34.99
CA GLY A 204 13.85 -1.00 -35.22
C GLY A 204 12.48 -0.75 -35.87
N PRO A 205 11.85 -1.77 -36.48
CA PRO A 205 10.50 -1.62 -37.04
C PRO A 205 9.50 -1.31 -35.90
N SER A 206 8.60 -0.36 -36.15
CA SER A 206 7.48 -0.12 -35.24
C SER A 206 6.64 -1.39 -35.13
N PRO A 207 6.32 -1.88 -33.92
CA PRO A 207 5.47 -3.05 -33.74
C PRO A 207 4.01 -2.79 -34.18
N GLY A 208 3.62 -1.53 -34.37
CA GLY A 208 2.25 -1.13 -34.65
C GLY A 208 1.27 -1.75 -33.65
N PHE A 209 0.14 -2.26 -34.14
CA PHE A 209 -0.84 -3.02 -33.35
C PHE A 209 -0.64 -4.53 -33.43
N GLY A 210 0.51 -5.01 -33.92
CA GLY A 210 0.75 -6.45 -34.12
C GLY A 210 0.49 -7.26 -32.85
N ASN A 211 1.13 -6.87 -31.74
CA ASN A 211 0.98 -7.54 -30.43
C ASN A 211 -0.44 -7.45 -29.84
N TRP A 212 -1.28 -6.54 -30.34
CA TRP A 212 -2.68 -6.38 -29.93
C TRP A 212 -3.66 -7.24 -30.74
N ALA A 213 -3.20 -7.84 -31.85
CA ALA A 213 -4.02 -8.62 -32.77
C ALA A 213 -3.54 -10.08 -32.92
N ILE A 214 -2.46 -10.48 -32.24
CA ILE A 214 -1.97 -11.87 -32.25
C ILE A 214 -2.87 -12.78 -31.41
N GLY A 215 -3.15 -14.00 -31.89
CA GLY A 215 -3.82 -15.03 -31.10
C GLY A 215 -5.15 -14.56 -30.49
N GLU A 216 -5.27 -14.67 -29.17
CA GLU A 216 -6.45 -14.21 -28.40
C GLU A 216 -6.38 -12.72 -28.00
N ALA A 217 -5.31 -12.01 -28.36
CA ALA A 217 -5.20 -10.59 -28.09
C ALA A 217 -6.33 -9.81 -28.82
N PRO A 218 -6.84 -8.72 -28.23
CA PRO A 218 -6.30 -8.03 -27.05
C PRO A 218 -6.81 -8.55 -25.70
N PHE A 219 -7.74 -9.51 -25.68
CA PHE A 219 -8.40 -10.02 -24.47
C PHE A 219 -8.22 -11.53 -24.32
N VAL A 220 -7.02 -11.93 -23.87
CA VAL A 220 -6.67 -13.34 -23.64
C VAL A 220 -7.51 -13.90 -22.50
N ASN A 221 -8.06 -15.10 -22.67
CA ASN A 221 -9.05 -15.69 -21.76
C ASN A 221 -10.33 -14.83 -21.53
N GLY A 222 -10.57 -13.81 -22.37
CA GLY A 222 -11.73 -12.93 -22.32
C GLY A 222 -11.99 -12.32 -20.92
N PHE A 223 -13.25 -12.39 -20.48
CA PHE A 223 -13.65 -11.89 -19.16
C PHE A 223 -12.88 -12.55 -18.00
N TRP A 224 -12.59 -13.85 -18.11
CA TRP A 224 -11.93 -14.61 -17.06
C TRP A 224 -10.46 -14.20 -16.90
N GLY A 225 -9.76 -13.94 -17.99
CA GLY A 225 -8.40 -13.38 -17.95
C GLY A 225 -8.37 -12.04 -17.22
N ILE A 226 -9.32 -11.15 -17.53
CA ILE A 226 -9.45 -9.84 -16.85
C ILE A 226 -9.72 -10.03 -15.36
N MET A 227 -10.62 -10.94 -14.97
CA MET A 227 -10.91 -11.20 -13.55
C MET A 227 -9.69 -11.79 -12.82
N GLY A 228 -8.98 -12.72 -13.46
CA GLY A 228 -7.81 -13.40 -12.89
C GLY A 228 -6.68 -12.44 -12.54
N VAL A 229 -6.52 -11.35 -13.30
CA VAL A 229 -5.46 -10.37 -13.07
C VAL A 229 -5.87 -9.20 -12.16
N PHE A 230 -7.14 -9.10 -11.74
CA PHE A 230 -7.60 -8.03 -10.85
C PHE A 230 -6.92 -8.06 -9.48
N MET A 231 -6.63 -9.26 -8.95
CA MET A 231 -5.93 -9.38 -7.67
C MET A 231 -4.52 -8.82 -7.76
N ILE A 232 -3.79 -9.17 -8.83
CA ILE A 232 -2.42 -8.68 -9.09
C ILE A 232 -2.44 -7.17 -9.32
N ALA A 233 -3.38 -6.66 -10.12
CA ALA A 233 -3.55 -5.22 -10.32
C ALA A 233 -3.86 -4.52 -8.98
N GLY A 234 -4.79 -5.04 -8.19
CA GLY A 234 -5.13 -4.54 -6.86
C GLY A 234 -3.94 -4.49 -5.90
N PHE A 235 -3.20 -5.59 -5.79
CA PHE A 235 -1.95 -5.66 -5.04
C PHE A 235 -0.95 -4.60 -5.50
N SER A 236 -0.84 -4.37 -6.81
CA SER A 236 0.06 -3.35 -7.38
C SER A 236 -0.29 -1.93 -6.95
N PHE A 237 -1.54 -1.63 -6.58
CA PHE A 237 -1.98 -0.31 -6.11
C PHE A 237 -2.05 -0.16 -4.57
N GLN A 238 -1.80 -1.24 -3.82
CA GLN A 238 -1.69 -1.14 -2.36
C GLN A 238 -0.56 -0.18 -1.96
N GLY A 239 -0.67 0.39 -0.76
CA GLY A 239 0.26 1.41 -0.28
C GLY A 239 -0.11 2.85 -0.70
N THR A 240 -1.02 3.04 -1.65
CA THR A 240 -1.60 4.36 -1.94
C THR A 240 -2.34 4.93 -0.72
N GLU A 241 -2.99 4.06 0.06
CA GLU A 241 -3.69 4.41 1.30
C GLU A 241 -2.77 4.84 2.46
N MET A 242 -1.45 4.63 2.36
CA MET A 242 -0.50 5.04 3.41
C MET A 242 -0.53 6.54 3.69
N ILE A 243 -0.99 7.35 2.73
CA ILE A 243 -1.26 8.79 2.91
C ILE A 243 -2.16 9.02 4.14
N GLY A 244 -3.15 8.15 4.38
CA GLY A 244 -4.07 8.28 5.51
C GLY A 244 -3.37 8.15 6.87
N ILE A 245 -2.45 7.19 7.02
CA ILE A 245 -1.68 7.02 8.26
C ILE A 245 -0.69 8.16 8.44
N ALA A 246 0.00 8.50 7.35
CA ALA A 246 1.00 9.56 7.36
C ALA A 246 0.37 10.95 7.60
N ALA A 247 -0.93 11.13 7.33
CA ALA A 247 -1.67 12.34 7.68
C ALA A 247 -1.64 12.65 9.18
N GLY A 248 -1.59 11.63 10.05
CA GLY A 248 -1.47 11.83 11.50
C GLY A 248 -0.09 12.34 11.95
N GLU A 249 0.94 12.18 11.11
CA GLU A 249 2.33 12.53 11.42
C GLU A 249 2.86 13.73 10.61
N THR A 250 2.05 14.27 9.68
CA THR A 250 2.44 15.38 8.81
C THR A 250 2.14 16.75 9.43
N ASP A 251 2.96 17.73 9.08
CA ASP A 251 2.68 19.13 9.33
C ASP A 251 1.64 19.64 8.31
N GLU A 252 0.70 20.50 8.72
CA GLU A 252 -0.37 21.04 7.86
C GLU A 252 -1.13 19.98 7.00
N PRO A 253 -1.79 18.99 7.64
CA PRO A 253 -2.51 17.93 6.92
C PRO A 253 -3.57 18.46 5.95
N GLU A 254 -4.22 19.57 6.27
CA GLU A 254 -5.23 20.24 5.43
C GLU A 254 -4.68 20.70 4.06
N LYS A 255 -3.37 20.94 3.95
CA LYS A 255 -2.72 21.31 2.67
C LYS A 255 -2.00 20.14 2.03
N ASN A 256 -1.30 19.33 2.82
CA ASN A 256 -0.41 18.30 2.32
C ASN A 256 -1.14 17.03 1.89
N VAL A 257 -2.20 16.62 2.61
CA VAL A 257 -2.99 15.44 2.24
C VAL A 257 -3.72 15.65 0.90
N PRO A 258 -4.41 16.78 0.63
CA PRO A 258 -5.06 16.99 -0.67
C PRO A 258 -4.09 16.99 -1.86
N ARG A 259 -2.88 17.54 -1.66
CA ARG A 259 -1.83 17.52 -2.69
C ARG A 259 -1.40 16.08 -2.99
N ALA A 260 -1.17 15.28 -1.96
CA ALA A 260 -0.82 13.87 -2.11
C ALA A 260 -1.97 13.07 -2.78
N THR A 261 -3.21 13.26 -2.34
CA THR A 261 -4.41 12.63 -2.94
C THR A 261 -4.56 12.95 -4.42
N ARG A 262 -4.42 14.23 -4.81
CA ARG A 262 -4.47 14.63 -6.23
C ARG A 262 -3.33 14.06 -7.05
N ALA A 263 -2.14 13.92 -6.46
CA ALA A 263 -1.00 13.33 -7.13
C ALA A 263 -1.23 11.85 -7.48
N VAL A 264 -2.04 11.11 -6.69
CA VAL A 264 -2.34 9.69 -6.98
C VAL A 264 -2.96 9.51 -8.38
N PHE A 265 -3.81 10.43 -8.85
CA PHE A 265 -4.39 10.35 -10.19
C PHE A 265 -3.32 10.29 -11.30
N TYR A 266 -2.36 11.22 -11.27
CA TYR A 266 -1.27 11.26 -12.23
C TYR A 266 -0.35 10.03 -12.10
N ARG A 267 -0.21 9.48 -10.89
CA ARG A 267 0.56 8.25 -10.64
C ARG A 267 -0.10 7.02 -11.26
N ILE A 268 -1.42 6.89 -11.12
CA ILE A 268 -2.20 5.80 -11.75
C ILE A 268 -1.98 5.83 -13.26
N LEU A 269 -2.15 7.00 -13.88
CA LEU A 269 -2.00 7.16 -15.32
C LEU A 269 -0.58 6.88 -15.80
N LEU A 270 0.43 7.50 -15.17
CA LEU A 270 1.81 7.41 -15.63
C LEU A 270 2.42 6.03 -15.36
N PHE A 271 2.37 5.57 -14.11
CA PHE A 271 3.14 4.40 -13.68
C PHE A 271 2.47 3.08 -14.03
N TYR A 272 1.15 3.03 -14.10
CA TYR A 272 0.43 1.79 -14.36
C TYR A 272 -0.13 1.77 -15.77
N ILE A 273 -1.01 2.71 -16.12
CA ILE A 273 -1.65 2.71 -17.45
C ILE A 273 -0.60 2.90 -18.54
N GLY A 274 0.30 3.87 -18.37
CA GLY A 274 1.41 4.11 -19.29
C GLY A 274 2.34 2.92 -19.42
N ALA A 275 2.78 2.32 -18.31
CA ALA A 275 3.70 1.20 -18.34
C ALA A 275 3.07 -0.05 -18.97
N ILE A 276 1.85 -0.42 -18.56
CA ILE A 276 1.12 -1.57 -19.11
C ILE A 276 0.83 -1.37 -20.61
N ALA A 277 0.47 -0.15 -21.03
CA ALA A 277 0.30 0.15 -22.45
C ALA A 277 1.62 -0.05 -23.22
N VAL A 278 2.73 0.51 -22.73
CA VAL A 278 4.05 0.36 -23.37
C VAL A 278 4.44 -1.11 -23.48
N ILE A 279 4.29 -1.89 -22.41
CA ILE A 279 4.59 -3.33 -22.44
C ILE A 279 3.68 -4.03 -23.45
N GLY A 280 2.38 -3.75 -23.46
CA GLY A 280 1.42 -4.38 -24.36
C GLY A 280 1.64 -4.08 -25.85
N PHE A 281 2.23 -2.92 -26.18
CA PHE A 281 2.65 -2.63 -27.55
C PHE A 281 3.98 -3.28 -27.93
N LEU A 282 4.92 -3.42 -27.00
CA LEU A 282 6.28 -3.88 -27.31
C LEU A 282 6.50 -5.39 -27.16
N LEU A 283 5.77 -6.04 -26.26
CA LEU A 283 5.90 -7.47 -25.96
C LEU A 283 4.61 -8.21 -26.33
N PRO A 284 4.69 -9.30 -27.11
CA PRO A 284 3.56 -10.18 -27.33
C PRO A 284 3.17 -10.87 -26.01
N TYR A 285 1.88 -11.10 -25.76
CA TYR A 285 1.45 -11.85 -24.57
C TYR A 285 1.97 -13.30 -24.57
N THR A 286 2.33 -13.81 -25.75
CA THR A 286 2.94 -15.12 -25.97
C THR A 286 4.46 -15.14 -25.80
N GLU A 287 5.06 -14.03 -25.35
CA GLU A 287 6.51 -13.96 -25.11
C GLU A 287 6.91 -15.06 -24.11
N PRO A 288 7.86 -15.96 -24.44
CA PRO A 288 8.20 -17.09 -23.57
C PRO A 288 8.56 -16.68 -22.15
N SER A 289 9.26 -15.56 -21.98
CA SER A 289 9.60 -15.01 -20.66
C SER A 289 8.39 -14.53 -19.86
N LEU A 290 7.33 -14.06 -20.53
CA LEU A 290 6.07 -13.68 -19.87
C LEU A 290 5.21 -14.92 -19.61
N LEU A 291 5.17 -15.88 -20.54
CA LEU A 291 4.46 -17.14 -20.36
C LEU A 291 5.08 -17.97 -19.24
N GLN A 292 6.40 -18.04 -19.15
CA GLN A 292 7.10 -18.67 -18.02
C GLN A 292 6.70 -18.02 -16.69
N SER A 293 6.46 -16.70 -16.67
CA SER A 293 5.92 -16.02 -15.48
C SER A 293 4.49 -16.45 -15.12
N ALA A 294 3.66 -16.79 -16.11
CA ALA A 294 2.26 -17.17 -15.93
C ALA A 294 2.02 -18.68 -15.75
N THR A 295 2.85 -19.53 -16.33
CA THR A 295 2.70 -21.00 -16.34
C THR A 295 3.71 -21.72 -15.45
N ALA A 296 4.60 -20.98 -14.80
CA ALA A 296 5.57 -21.54 -13.86
C ALA A 296 4.87 -22.35 -12.77
N ASP A 297 5.37 -23.56 -12.52
CA ASP A 297 4.98 -24.31 -11.33
C ASP A 297 5.58 -23.67 -10.09
N THR A 298 4.82 -22.74 -9.50
CA THR A 298 5.23 -22.04 -8.28
C THR A 298 5.42 -22.98 -7.08
N SER A 299 4.99 -24.25 -7.15
CA SER A 299 5.24 -25.24 -6.11
C SER A 299 6.67 -25.74 -6.03
N THR A 300 7.48 -25.47 -7.07
CA THR A 300 8.90 -25.81 -7.12
C THR A 300 9.78 -24.56 -6.98
N ALA A 301 10.99 -24.73 -6.42
CA ALA A 301 11.94 -23.62 -6.31
C ALA A 301 12.41 -23.13 -7.70
N GLU A 302 12.61 -24.04 -8.66
CA GLU A 302 12.98 -23.68 -10.03
C GLU A 302 11.86 -22.97 -10.78
N GLY A 303 10.62 -23.46 -10.67
CA GLY A 303 9.45 -22.80 -11.27
C GLY A 303 9.21 -21.41 -10.70
N LEU A 304 9.45 -21.18 -9.41
CA LEU A 304 9.38 -19.84 -8.81
C LEU A 304 10.43 -18.88 -9.35
N THR A 305 11.67 -19.34 -9.51
CA THR A 305 12.72 -18.54 -10.13
C THR A 305 12.27 -18.17 -11.54
N GLN A 306 11.79 -19.13 -12.34
CA GLN A 306 11.20 -18.86 -13.66
C GLN A 306 9.98 -17.93 -13.64
N ALA A 307 9.15 -18.00 -12.59
CA ALA A 307 7.96 -17.16 -12.42
C ALA A 307 8.31 -15.67 -12.25
N VAL A 308 9.51 -15.40 -11.74
CA VAL A 308 9.92 -14.11 -11.18
C VAL A 308 11.15 -13.53 -11.89
N THR A 309 11.87 -14.32 -12.67
CA THR A 309 13.17 -13.93 -13.26
C THR A 309 13.11 -12.91 -14.38
N THR A 310 11.93 -12.64 -14.97
CA THR A 310 11.91 -11.77 -16.15
C THR A 310 10.82 -10.72 -16.08
N SER A 311 11.19 -9.59 -15.47
CA SER A 311 10.41 -8.37 -15.53
C SER A 311 10.24 -7.90 -16.99
N PRO A 312 9.02 -7.50 -17.41
CA PRO A 312 8.82 -6.90 -18.72
C PRO A 312 9.67 -5.64 -18.94
N PHE A 313 10.00 -4.92 -17.85
CA PHE A 313 10.88 -3.75 -17.90
C PHE A 313 12.29 -4.14 -18.34
N THR A 314 12.80 -5.25 -17.83
CA THR A 314 14.10 -5.79 -18.22
C THR A 314 14.13 -6.11 -19.71
N LEU A 315 13.13 -6.82 -20.21
CA LEU A 315 13.05 -7.25 -21.62
C LEU A 315 13.03 -6.05 -22.58
N VAL A 316 12.25 -5.02 -22.26
CA VAL A 316 12.20 -3.81 -23.10
C VAL A 316 13.54 -3.09 -23.11
N PHE A 317 14.22 -2.95 -21.96
CA PHE A 317 15.53 -2.31 -21.91
C PHE A 317 16.62 -3.12 -22.63
N GLU A 318 16.55 -4.46 -22.58
CA GLU A 318 17.43 -5.33 -23.36
C GLU A 318 17.18 -5.18 -24.86
N ARG A 319 15.92 -5.16 -25.29
CA ARG A 319 15.55 -4.91 -26.71
C ARG A 319 15.93 -3.50 -27.17
N ALA A 320 16.01 -2.54 -26.26
CA ALA A 320 16.53 -1.19 -26.54
C ALA A 320 18.06 -1.15 -26.69
N GLY A 321 18.77 -2.27 -26.48
CA GLY A 321 20.23 -2.36 -26.61
C GLY A 321 21.01 -1.77 -25.42
N ILE A 322 20.38 -1.61 -24.26
CA ILE A 322 21.05 -1.07 -23.07
C ILE A 322 21.95 -2.15 -22.47
N ALA A 323 23.27 -1.93 -22.54
CA ALA A 323 24.25 -2.81 -21.92
C ALA A 323 24.02 -2.91 -20.40
N GLY A 324 23.92 -4.14 -19.88
CA GLY A 324 23.67 -4.38 -18.46
C GLY A 324 22.23 -4.10 -18.00
N ALA A 325 21.27 -3.96 -18.92
CA ALA A 325 19.84 -3.76 -18.61
C ALA A 325 19.31 -4.74 -17.57
N SER A 326 19.60 -6.03 -17.72
CA SER A 326 19.24 -7.06 -16.74
C SER A 326 19.76 -6.79 -15.34
N ALA A 327 21.06 -6.46 -15.19
CA ALA A 327 21.64 -6.22 -13.87
C ALA A 327 21.10 -4.94 -13.22
N VAL A 328 20.97 -3.86 -14.00
CA VAL A 328 20.44 -2.57 -13.52
C VAL A 328 18.96 -2.71 -13.12
N MET A 329 18.16 -3.37 -13.95
CA MET A 329 16.73 -3.53 -13.67
C MET A 329 16.49 -4.45 -12.48
N ASN A 330 17.22 -5.57 -12.34
CA ASN A 330 17.14 -6.40 -11.14
C ASN A 330 17.53 -5.62 -9.87
N ALA A 331 18.53 -4.73 -9.93
CA ALA A 331 18.86 -3.86 -8.80
C ALA A 331 17.72 -2.87 -8.47
N ILE A 332 17.08 -2.29 -9.48
CA ILE A 332 15.89 -1.43 -9.31
C ILE A 332 14.72 -2.22 -8.70
N ILE A 333 14.50 -3.46 -9.13
CA ILE A 333 13.45 -4.34 -8.57
C ILE A 333 13.76 -4.64 -7.10
N LEU A 334 15.01 -4.98 -6.77
CA LEU A 334 15.42 -5.23 -5.39
C LEU A 334 15.21 -4.00 -4.49
N THR A 335 15.62 -2.81 -4.94
CA THR A 335 15.35 -1.57 -4.19
C THR A 335 13.85 -1.29 -4.06
N SER A 336 13.05 -1.66 -5.06
CA SER A 336 11.59 -1.54 -5.03
C SER A 336 10.96 -2.42 -3.96
N ILE A 337 11.40 -3.69 -3.91
CA ILE A 337 10.99 -4.69 -2.92
C ILE A 337 11.34 -4.24 -1.50
N LEU A 338 12.60 -3.84 -1.27
CA LEU A 338 13.06 -3.41 0.05
C LEU A 338 12.32 -2.17 0.54
N SER A 339 11.97 -1.25 -0.35
CA SER A 339 11.14 -0.09 -0.03
C SER A 339 9.70 -0.45 0.33
N ALA A 340 9.06 -1.36 -0.42
CA ALA A 340 7.73 -1.85 -0.08
C ALA A 340 7.72 -2.56 1.28
N GLY A 341 8.70 -3.43 1.52
CA GLY A 341 8.89 -4.10 2.82
C GLY A 341 9.16 -3.12 3.96
N ASN A 342 10.01 -2.11 3.75
CA ASN A 342 10.30 -1.06 4.72
C ASN A 342 9.03 -0.27 5.10
N SER A 343 8.25 0.13 4.10
CA SER A 343 6.96 0.79 4.25
C SER A 343 5.96 -0.08 5.02
N GLY A 344 5.88 -1.38 4.72
CA GLY A 344 5.04 -2.34 5.43
C GLY A 344 5.41 -2.52 6.91
N VAL A 345 6.72 -2.64 7.21
CA VAL A 345 7.22 -2.71 8.60
C VAL A 345 6.89 -1.42 9.36
N TYR A 346 7.13 -0.26 8.74
CA TYR A 346 6.82 1.04 9.33
C TYR A 346 5.32 1.13 9.67
N VAL A 347 4.46 0.90 8.68
CA VAL A 347 3.00 1.03 8.78
C VAL A 347 2.41 0.07 9.81
N SER A 348 2.77 -1.22 9.76
CA SER A 348 2.30 -2.24 10.70
C SER A 348 2.64 -1.86 12.14
N THR A 349 3.88 -1.40 12.36
CA THR A 349 4.36 -0.96 13.67
C THR A 349 3.51 0.19 14.22
N ARG A 350 3.09 1.14 13.38
CA ARG A 350 2.25 2.28 13.79
C ARG A 350 0.80 1.86 14.03
N MET A 351 0.27 0.95 13.20
CA MET A 351 -1.08 0.42 13.38
C MET A 351 -1.20 -0.33 14.70
N LEU A 352 -0.25 -1.22 15.01
CA LEU A 352 -0.27 -1.97 16.27
C LEU A 352 -0.08 -1.07 17.50
N TYR A 353 0.74 -0.03 17.37
CA TYR A 353 0.87 1.02 18.39
C TYR A 353 -0.44 1.81 18.60
N ALA A 354 -1.13 2.19 17.51
CA ALA A 354 -2.41 2.91 17.56
C ALA A 354 -3.49 2.05 18.24
N LEU A 355 -3.60 0.77 17.84
CA LEU A 355 -4.49 -0.19 18.50
C LEU A 355 -4.19 -0.30 20.01
N ALA A 356 -2.91 -0.34 20.39
CA ALA A 356 -2.54 -0.45 21.80
C ALA A 356 -2.88 0.80 22.61
N LYS A 357 -2.79 2.00 22.01
CA LYS A 357 -3.22 3.25 22.64
C LYS A 357 -4.72 3.27 22.92
N GLU A 358 -5.51 2.76 21.99
CA GLU A 358 -6.96 2.62 22.12
C GLU A 358 -7.39 1.41 22.98
N ARG A 359 -6.44 0.74 23.66
CA ARG A 359 -6.67 -0.48 24.45
C ARG A 359 -7.26 -1.64 23.64
N LYS A 360 -7.07 -1.63 22.32
CA LYS A 360 -7.44 -2.68 21.35
C LYS A 360 -6.31 -3.69 21.13
N ALA A 361 -5.12 -3.43 21.66
CA ALA A 361 -4.00 -4.36 21.70
C ALA A 361 -3.26 -4.26 23.06
N PRO A 362 -2.42 -5.24 23.43
CA PRO A 362 -1.69 -5.24 24.70
C PRO A 362 -0.92 -3.92 24.95
N LYS A 363 -0.99 -3.41 26.19
CA LYS A 363 -0.35 -2.14 26.61
C LYS A 363 1.16 -2.09 26.34
N LEU A 364 1.81 -3.25 26.23
CA LEU A 364 3.23 -3.36 25.86
C LEU A 364 3.54 -2.64 24.54
N PHE A 365 2.65 -2.74 23.55
CA PHE A 365 2.83 -2.16 22.23
C PHE A 365 2.62 -0.64 22.18
N ALA A 366 2.03 -0.05 23.23
CA ALA A 366 1.86 1.40 23.35
C ALA A 366 3.11 2.12 23.88
N LYS A 367 4.18 1.39 24.24
CA LYS A 367 5.44 1.97 24.73
C LYS A 367 6.32 2.40 23.56
N VAL A 368 6.89 3.61 23.64
CA VAL A 368 7.82 4.16 22.65
C VAL A 368 9.22 4.35 23.24
N THR A 369 10.25 4.17 22.41
CA THR A 369 11.65 4.48 22.77
C THR A 369 11.88 6.00 22.83
N LYS A 370 13.06 6.42 23.35
CA LYS A 370 13.49 7.84 23.36
C LYS A 370 13.53 8.47 21.95
N HIS A 371 13.67 7.64 20.91
CA HIS A 371 13.69 8.05 19.51
C HIS A 371 12.30 8.08 18.87
N GLY A 372 11.24 7.73 19.61
CA GLY A 372 9.85 7.78 19.12
C GLY A 372 9.42 6.54 18.34
N VAL A 373 10.09 5.39 18.54
CA VAL A 373 9.79 4.13 17.84
C VAL A 373 9.08 3.16 18.80
N PRO A 374 7.93 2.54 18.45
CA PRO A 374 7.30 1.52 19.27
C PRO A 374 7.98 0.16 19.07
N LEU A 375 9.12 -0.04 19.75
CA LEU A 375 10.01 -1.19 19.53
C LEU A 375 9.33 -2.55 19.77
N ALA A 376 8.45 -2.66 20.78
CA ALA A 376 7.73 -3.91 21.02
C ALA A 376 6.78 -4.29 19.86
N ALA A 377 6.13 -3.28 19.26
CA ALA A 377 5.26 -3.48 18.11
C ALA A 377 6.07 -3.84 16.85
N LEU A 378 7.25 -3.23 16.70
CA LEU A 378 8.20 -3.54 15.64
C LEU A 378 8.67 -5.00 15.74
N ILE A 379 9.12 -5.44 16.92
CA ILE A 379 9.56 -6.82 17.15
C ILE A 379 8.43 -7.80 16.84
N ALA A 380 7.21 -7.56 17.33
CA ALA A 380 6.06 -8.42 17.06
C ALA A 380 5.76 -8.53 15.56
N THR A 381 5.80 -7.40 14.84
CA THR A 381 5.59 -7.36 13.39
C THR A 381 6.67 -8.17 12.65
N CYS A 382 7.95 -7.97 13.00
CA CYS A 382 9.05 -8.70 12.38
C CYS A 382 9.03 -10.19 12.70
N LEU A 383 8.60 -10.59 13.90
CA LEU A 383 8.43 -12.01 14.26
C LEU A 383 7.32 -12.69 13.47
N VAL A 384 6.19 -12.01 13.27
CA VAL A 384 5.11 -12.54 12.43
C VAL A 384 5.55 -12.60 10.96
N GLY A 385 6.19 -11.55 10.44
CA GLY A 385 6.80 -11.56 9.11
C GLY A 385 7.82 -12.70 8.96
N ALA A 386 8.66 -12.94 9.97
CA ALA A 386 9.61 -14.05 10.00
C ALA A 386 8.91 -15.41 10.04
N ALA A 387 7.80 -15.56 10.76
CA ALA A 387 7.04 -16.80 10.82
C ALA A 387 6.33 -17.11 9.49
N CYS A 388 5.68 -16.11 8.89
CA CYS A 388 5.12 -16.22 7.55
C CYS A 388 6.21 -16.53 6.53
N PHE A 389 7.38 -15.88 6.64
CA PHE A 389 8.54 -16.22 5.83
C PHE A 389 9.03 -17.65 6.09
N ALA A 390 9.10 -18.12 7.33
CA ALA A 390 9.58 -19.47 7.66
C ALA A 390 8.71 -20.57 7.05
N THR A 391 7.42 -20.30 6.80
CA THR A 391 6.57 -21.23 6.03
C THR A 391 7.06 -21.45 4.60
N SER A 392 7.86 -20.54 4.03
CA SER A 392 8.50 -20.68 2.71
C SER A 392 9.59 -21.77 2.66
N ARG A 393 9.99 -22.34 3.81
CA ARG A 393 10.82 -23.57 3.85
C ARG A 393 10.08 -24.77 3.24
N ILE A 394 8.75 -24.70 3.13
CA ILE A 394 7.88 -25.67 2.49
C ILE A 394 7.48 -25.07 1.13
N GLY A 395 8.33 -25.21 0.11
CA GLY A 395 8.05 -24.73 -1.26
C GLY A 395 7.89 -23.21 -1.37
N SER A 396 9.01 -22.49 -1.52
CA SER A 396 9.07 -21.01 -1.42
C SER A 396 8.15 -20.24 -2.38
N GLY A 397 7.72 -20.84 -3.50
CA GLY A 397 6.96 -20.14 -4.54
C GLY A 397 5.45 -20.15 -4.38
N THR A 398 4.88 -21.29 -4.00
CA THR A 398 3.46 -21.40 -3.61
C THR A 398 3.18 -20.46 -2.45
N VAL A 399 4.16 -20.36 -1.53
CA VAL A 399 4.07 -19.43 -0.41
C VAL A 399 4.07 -17.98 -0.89
N TYR A 400 4.88 -17.57 -1.89
CA TYR A 400 4.81 -16.21 -2.44
C TYR A 400 3.42 -15.87 -2.98
N VAL A 401 2.87 -16.70 -3.88
CA VAL A 401 1.54 -16.47 -4.47
C VAL A 401 0.46 -16.44 -3.39
N TRP A 402 0.54 -17.35 -2.41
CA TRP A 402 -0.40 -17.39 -1.30
C TRP A 402 -0.30 -16.14 -0.42
N LEU A 403 0.90 -15.66 -0.11
CA LEU A 403 1.13 -14.43 0.65
C LEU A 403 0.63 -13.21 -0.11
N VAL A 404 0.87 -13.12 -1.43
CA VAL A 404 0.37 -12.04 -2.29
C VAL A 404 -1.15 -12.04 -2.35
N ASN A 405 -1.81 -13.20 -2.51
CA ASN A 405 -3.27 -13.30 -2.53
C ASN A 405 -3.88 -12.98 -1.16
N ALA A 406 -3.27 -13.47 -0.07
CA ALA A 406 -3.72 -13.17 1.29
C ALA A 406 -3.58 -11.67 1.63
N SER A 407 -2.46 -11.06 1.24
CA SER A 407 -2.23 -9.60 1.33
C SER A 407 -3.22 -8.84 0.45
N GLY A 408 -3.38 -9.26 -0.81
CA GLY A 408 -4.34 -8.73 -1.78
C GLY A 408 -5.74 -8.61 -1.19
N LEU A 409 -6.30 -9.75 -0.73
CA LEU A 409 -7.62 -9.83 -0.12
C LEU A 409 -7.74 -8.93 1.12
N ALA A 410 -6.75 -8.93 2.01
CA ALA A 410 -6.75 -8.09 3.20
C ALA A 410 -6.70 -6.58 2.85
N GLY A 411 -5.96 -6.21 1.81
CA GLY A 411 -5.94 -4.86 1.24
C GLY A 411 -7.31 -4.44 0.71
N PHE A 412 -7.98 -5.28 -0.08
CA PHE A 412 -9.33 -5.02 -0.56
C PHE A 412 -10.34 -4.87 0.59
N ILE A 413 -10.26 -5.70 1.63
CA ILE A 413 -11.11 -5.57 2.83
C ILE A 413 -10.86 -4.23 3.54
N THR A 414 -9.62 -3.76 3.58
CA THR A 414 -9.28 -2.42 4.11
C THR A 414 -9.95 -1.34 3.27
N TRP A 415 -9.81 -1.41 1.95
CA TRP A 415 -10.40 -0.45 1.03
C TRP A 415 -11.93 -0.42 1.10
N MET A 416 -12.58 -1.58 1.25
CA MET A 416 -14.01 -1.65 1.55
C MET A 416 -14.36 -0.92 2.85
N GLY A 417 -13.53 -1.08 3.89
CA GLY A 417 -13.66 -0.35 5.15
C GLY A 417 -13.53 1.16 4.99
N ILE A 418 -12.60 1.64 4.17
CA ILE A 418 -12.42 3.07 3.85
C ILE A 418 -13.65 3.63 3.14
N ALA A 419 -14.09 2.97 2.06
CA ALA A 419 -15.26 3.40 1.28
C ALA A 419 -16.53 3.45 2.15
N TRP A 420 -16.75 2.41 2.96
CA TRP A 420 -17.90 2.35 3.87
C TRP A 420 -17.84 3.42 4.96
N SER A 421 -16.65 3.66 5.52
CA SER A 421 -16.45 4.71 6.54
C SER A 421 -16.69 6.09 5.97
N HIS A 422 -16.25 6.39 4.74
CA HIS A 422 -16.53 7.68 4.07
C HIS A 422 -18.02 7.84 3.76
N TYR A 423 -18.67 6.78 3.28
CA TYR A 423 -20.11 6.78 3.08
C TYR A 423 -20.86 7.17 4.35
N LYS A 424 -20.48 6.57 5.49
CA LYS A 424 -21.05 6.86 6.80
C LYS A 424 -20.68 8.24 7.35
N PHE A 425 -19.43 8.66 7.21
CA PHE A 425 -18.93 9.97 7.63
C PHE A 425 -19.78 11.11 7.06
N ARG A 426 -19.94 11.16 5.74
CA ARG A 426 -20.74 12.20 5.07
C ARG A 426 -22.23 12.16 5.41
N ARG A 427 -22.77 10.99 5.75
CA ARG A 427 -24.14 10.87 6.27
C ARG A 427 -24.25 11.44 7.69
N ALA A 428 -23.28 11.15 8.56
CA ALA A 428 -23.23 11.71 9.89
C ALA A 428 -23.05 13.23 9.86
N PHE A 429 -22.12 13.71 9.04
CA PHE A 429 -21.82 15.13 8.84
C PHE A 429 -23.08 15.94 8.51
N ARG A 430 -23.87 15.47 7.53
CA ARG A 430 -25.15 16.12 7.17
C ARG A 430 -26.24 15.91 8.22
N ALA A 431 -26.31 14.74 8.86
CA ALA A 431 -27.32 14.46 9.87
C ALA A 431 -27.17 15.34 11.14
N GLN A 432 -25.95 15.80 11.42
CA GLN A 432 -25.63 16.72 12.52
C GLN A 432 -25.70 18.21 12.10
N GLY A 433 -26.14 18.52 10.88
CA GLY A 433 -26.36 19.88 10.41
C GLY A 433 -25.12 20.62 9.90
N HIS A 434 -23.98 19.94 9.71
CA HIS A 434 -22.78 20.57 9.19
C HIS A 434 -22.88 20.84 7.68
N ASP A 435 -22.35 22.00 7.26
CA ASP A 435 -22.27 22.38 5.86
C ASP A 435 -20.98 21.84 5.22
N LEU A 436 -21.07 21.37 3.98
CA LEU A 436 -19.92 20.78 3.30
C LEU A 436 -18.75 21.76 3.14
N SER A 437 -19.00 23.07 3.13
CA SER A 437 -17.96 24.12 3.13
C SER A 437 -17.00 24.07 4.31
N GLU A 438 -17.39 23.44 5.42
CA GLU A 438 -16.53 23.25 6.59
C GLU A 438 -15.39 22.24 6.34
N LEU A 439 -15.49 21.43 5.27
CA LEU A 439 -14.51 20.39 4.95
C LEU A 439 -13.32 20.98 4.21
N PRO A 440 -12.07 20.80 4.70
CA PRO A 440 -10.86 21.28 4.04
C PRO A 440 -10.66 20.68 2.64
N PHE A 441 -11.13 19.45 2.46
CA PHE A 441 -11.13 18.74 1.18
C PHE A 441 -12.46 18.04 0.97
N LYS A 442 -13.02 18.20 -0.22
CA LYS A 442 -14.31 17.61 -0.60
C LYS A 442 -14.05 16.53 -1.66
N ALA A 443 -14.36 15.28 -1.34
CA ALA A 443 -14.32 14.21 -2.32
C ALA A 443 -15.39 14.49 -3.40
N PRO A 444 -14.99 14.54 -4.69
CA PRO A 444 -15.96 14.61 -5.76
C PRO A 444 -16.79 13.31 -5.82
N TRP A 445 -17.95 13.36 -6.46
CA TRP A 445 -18.82 12.20 -6.73
C TRP A 445 -19.44 11.51 -5.52
N TYR A 446 -19.45 12.11 -4.33
CA TYR A 446 -20.21 11.56 -3.21
C TYR A 446 -21.74 11.61 -3.49
N PRO A 447 -22.52 10.53 -3.27
CA PRO A 447 -22.15 9.23 -2.68
C PRO A 447 -21.73 8.15 -3.70
N ALA A 448 -21.81 8.41 -5.01
CA ALA A 448 -21.49 7.43 -6.04
C ALA A 448 -20.05 6.90 -5.95
N GLY A 449 -19.06 7.76 -5.74
CA GLY A 449 -17.64 7.41 -5.64
C GLY A 449 -17.35 6.27 -4.65
N PRO A 450 -17.63 6.44 -3.33
CA PRO A 450 -17.40 5.37 -2.36
C PRO A 450 -18.27 4.12 -2.62
N LEU A 451 -19.48 4.26 -3.16
CA LEU A 451 -20.34 3.09 -3.46
C LEU A 451 -19.83 2.28 -4.66
N ILE A 452 -19.34 2.95 -5.71
CA ILE A 452 -18.68 2.31 -6.85
C ILE A 452 -17.42 1.59 -6.38
N ALA A 453 -16.56 2.26 -5.60
CA ALA A 453 -15.36 1.64 -5.06
C ALA A 453 -15.68 0.38 -4.22
N LEU A 454 -16.70 0.46 -3.36
CA LEU A 454 -17.15 -0.67 -2.54
C LEU A 454 -17.64 -1.84 -3.40
N GLY A 455 -18.44 -1.55 -4.45
CA GLY A 455 -18.92 -2.55 -5.39
C GLY A 455 -17.80 -3.21 -6.18
N MET A 456 -16.82 -2.42 -6.65
CA MET A 456 -15.65 -2.94 -7.37
C MET A 456 -14.78 -3.82 -6.48
N CYS A 457 -14.51 -3.42 -5.23
CA CYS A 457 -13.81 -4.28 -4.28
C CYS A 457 -14.58 -5.61 -4.06
N ALA A 458 -15.90 -5.56 -3.92
CA ALA A 458 -16.71 -6.77 -3.74
C ALA A 458 -16.64 -7.69 -4.98
N VAL A 459 -16.66 -7.13 -6.19
CA VAL A 459 -16.49 -7.89 -7.43
C VAL A 459 -15.13 -8.58 -7.47
N VAL A 460 -14.03 -7.91 -7.09
CA VAL A 460 -12.70 -8.54 -7.07
C VAL A 460 -12.62 -9.64 -6.01
N VAL A 461 -13.14 -9.37 -4.80
CA VAL A 461 -13.14 -10.35 -3.70
C VAL A 461 -13.95 -11.59 -4.04
N VAL A 462 -15.09 -11.47 -4.73
CA VAL A 462 -15.86 -12.64 -5.19
C VAL A 462 -15.20 -13.28 -6.41
N GLY A 463 -14.66 -12.44 -7.30
CA GLY A 463 -14.08 -12.81 -8.58
C GLY A 463 -12.88 -13.75 -8.47
N GLN A 464 -12.09 -13.63 -7.40
CA GLN A 464 -10.92 -14.48 -7.15
C GLN A 464 -11.23 -15.99 -7.03
N SER A 465 -12.50 -16.36 -6.81
CA SER A 465 -12.92 -17.78 -6.67
C SER A 465 -13.59 -18.36 -7.91
N LEU A 466 -13.71 -17.57 -8.97
CA LEU A 466 -14.45 -17.95 -10.16
C LEU A 466 -13.87 -19.20 -10.85
N ASP A 467 -12.56 -19.38 -10.83
CA ASP A 467 -11.91 -20.58 -11.39
C ASP A 467 -12.24 -21.85 -10.59
N ILE A 468 -12.33 -21.76 -9.26
CA ILE A 468 -12.75 -22.89 -8.40
C ILE A 468 -14.24 -23.19 -8.59
N ILE A 469 -15.06 -22.16 -8.81
CA ILE A 469 -16.50 -22.33 -9.08
C ILE A 469 -16.73 -22.99 -10.45
N ARG A 470 -15.82 -22.76 -11.41
CA ARG A 470 -15.90 -23.30 -12.77
C ARG A 470 -15.30 -24.71 -12.89
N SER A 471 -14.30 -25.04 -12.09
CA SER A 471 -13.63 -26.35 -12.05
C SER A 471 -14.20 -27.25 -10.96
N ASP A 472 -13.53 -28.38 -10.66
CA ASP A 472 -13.94 -29.24 -9.55
C ASP A 472 -13.83 -28.49 -8.22
N PHE A 473 -14.99 -28.19 -7.63
CA PHE A 473 -15.06 -27.40 -6.40
C PHE A 473 -14.31 -28.10 -5.26
N SER A 474 -13.15 -27.53 -4.89
CA SER A 474 -12.41 -27.95 -3.71
C SER A 474 -12.70 -27.02 -2.54
N PHE A 475 -13.38 -27.55 -1.52
CA PHE A 475 -13.67 -26.81 -0.29
C PHE A 475 -12.39 -26.28 0.38
N LEU A 476 -11.31 -27.08 0.36
CA LEU A 476 -10.04 -26.69 0.93
C LEU A 476 -9.44 -25.49 0.18
N GLN A 477 -9.48 -25.50 -1.15
CA GLN A 477 -8.97 -24.38 -1.96
C GLN A 477 -9.84 -23.13 -1.78
N PHE A 478 -11.17 -23.27 -1.79
CA PHE A 478 -12.10 -22.16 -1.51
C PHE A 478 -11.82 -21.53 -0.14
N PHE A 479 -11.70 -22.35 0.91
CA PHE A 479 -11.38 -21.88 2.25
C PHE A 479 -10.02 -21.18 2.30
N SER A 480 -9.02 -21.71 1.58
CA SER A 480 -7.67 -21.15 1.53
C SER A 480 -7.63 -19.77 0.84
N ILE A 481 -8.38 -19.59 -0.24
CA ILE A 481 -8.50 -18.30 -0.95
C ILE A 481 -9.21 -17.26 -0.07
N TYR A 482 -10.23 -17.65 0.68
CA TYR A 482 -11.02 -16.74 1.51
C TYR A 482 -10.60 -16.67 2.98
N LEU A 483 -9.48 -17.29 3.35
CA LEU A 483 -9.02 -17.34 4.74
C LEU A 483 -8.91 -15.94 5.36
N GLY A 484 -8.38 -14.96 4.62
CA GLY A 484 -8.30 -13.56 5.06
C GLY A 484 -9.67 -12.93 5.34
N LEU A 485 -10.68 -13.23 4.52
CA LEU A 485 -12.04 -12.77 4.72
C LEU A 485 -12.67 -13.42 5.96
N PHE A 486 -12.51 -14.73 6.13
CA PHE A 486 -13.00 -15.45 7.31
C PHE A 486 -12.32 -14.96 8.59
N LEU A 487 -11.01 -14.69 8.55
CA LEU A 487 -10.26 -14.12 9.67
C LEU A 487 -10.82 -12.73 10.03
N PHE A 488 -11.01 -11.84 9.05
CA PHE A 488 -11.60 -10.53 9.28
C PHE A 488 -13.00 -10.62 9.89
N LEU A 489 -13.88 -11.45 9.31
CA LEU A 489 -15.24 -11.66 9.82
C LEU A 489 -15.24 -12.27 11.22
N GLY A 490 -14.36 -13.23 11.50
CA GLY A 490 -14.20 -13.83 12.82
C GLY A 490 -13.78 -12.82 13.87
N ILE A 491 -12.79 -11.96 13.57
CA ILE A 491 -12.34 -10.88 14.44
C ILE A 491 -13.49 -9.87 14.67
N TRP A 492 -14.19 -9.47 13.61
CA TRP A 492 -15.28 -8.50 13.69
C TRP A 492 -16.47 -9.02 14.50
N ILE A 493 -16.98 -10.20 14.14
CA ILE A 493 -18.15 -10.83 14.77
C ILE A 493 -17.81 -11.21 16.21
N GLY A 494 -16.64 -11.83 16.45
CA GLY A 494 -16.19 -12.21 17.78
C GLY A 494 -16.10 -11.01 18.72
N HIS A 495 -15.43 -9.93 18.31
CA HIS A 495 -15.37 -8.71 19.11
C HIS A 495 -16.76 -8.09 19.32
N LYS A 496 -17.64 -8.12 18.31
CA LYS A 496 -19.00 -7.59 18.41
C LYS A 496 -19.88 -8.38 19.37
N ILE A 497 -19.75 -9.71 19.42
CA ILE A 497 -20.48 -10.56 20.37
C ILE A 497 -20.01 -10.28 21.80
N VAL A 498 -18.69 -10.22 22.02
CA VAL A 498 -18.09 -9.99 23.35
C VAL A 498 -18.41 -8.60 23.88
N THR A 499 -18.25 -7.56 23.06
CA THR A 499 -18.41 -6.17 23.50
C THR A 499 -19.84 -5.62 23.35
N ARG A 500 -20.71 -6.35 22.63
CA ARG A 500 -22.05 -5.89 22.23
C ARG A 500 -22.06 -4.47 21.65
N SER A 501 -20.98 -4.09 20.95
CA SER A 501 -20.81 -2.74 20.42
C SER A 501 -21.97 -2.39 19.49
N PRO A 502 -22.71 -1.29 19.76
CA PRO A 502 -23.75 -0.83 18.86
C PRO A 502 -23.15 -0.32 17.55
N LYS A 503 -24.01 -0.24 16.52
CA LYS A 503 -23.70 0.53 15.32
C LYS A 503 -23.73 2.01 15.67
N VAL A 504 -22.87 2.81 15.04
CA VAL A 504 -22.92 4.26 15.21
C VAL A 504 -24.10 4.81 14.41
N HIS A 505 -24.99 5.53 15.10
CA HIS A 505 -26.04 6.31 14.48
C HIS A 505 -25.46 7.61 13.91
N PRO A 506 -25.89 8.06 12.72
CA PRO A 506 -25.35 9.28 12.11
C PRO A 506 -25.38 10.53 13.02
N GLN A 507 -26.40 10.66 13.87
CA GLN A 507 -26.55 11.78 14.81
C GLN A 507 -25.54 11.73 15.98
N ASP A 508 -25.06 10.53 16.34
CA ASP A 508 -24.17 10.32 17.51
C ASP A 508 -22.71 10.09 17.10
N ALA A 509 -22.40 10.17 15.80
CA ALA A 509 -21.05 9.91 15.32
C ALA A 509 -20.09 11.01 15.78
N ASP A 510 -18.92 10.61 16.25
CA ASP A 510 -17.88 11.53 16.70
C ASP A 510 -17.22 12.24 15.50
N LEU A 511 -17.59 13.50 15.27
CA LEU A 511 -17.04 14.39 14.25
C LEU A 511 -15.92 15.29 14.79
N SER A 512 -15.32 14.99 15.94
CA SER A 512 -14.20 15.78 16.45
C SER A 512 -13.00 15.74 15.49
N ARG A 513 -12.35 16.90 15.28
CA ARG A 513 -11.16 17.01 14.40
C ARG A 513 -9.88 16.42 15.00
N HIS A 514 -9.89 16.04 16.27
CA HIS A 514 -8.73 15.47 16.97
C HIS A 514 -8.94 13.99 17.22
N ALA A 515 -7.91 13.19 16.92
CA ALA A 515 -7.90 11.74 17.06
C ALA A 515 -7.90 11.28 18.51
#